data_AF-A0A9E4R1G6-F1
#
_entry.id   AF-A0A9E4R1G6-F1
#
_cell.length_a   1.000
_cell.length_b   1.000
_cell.length_c   1.000
_cell.angle_alpha   90.00
_cell.angle_beta   90.00
_cell.angle_gamma   90.00
#
_symmetry.space_group_name_H-M   'P 1'
#
loop_
_entity.id
_entity.type
_entity.pdbx_description
1 polymer ?
#
loop_
_entity_poly.entity_id
_entity_poly.type
_entity_poly.pdbx_seq_one_letter_code
_entity_poly.pdbx_strand_id
1 'polypeptide(L)'
;MASSPELDRVIGIMKAIRAKPPADIHEARAVLDRAFGEFKPPSDVTVFEIDAGGVPCQWITAPGVPQDRLIIYFHGGAYAACSPT
;
A
#
# COMPACT_ATOMS: atom_id res chain seq x y z
N MET A 1 5.61 25.11 4.37
CA MET A 1 5.70 23.75 3.82
C MET A 1 6.68 23.77 2.66
N ALA A 2 7.48 22.73 2.47
CA ALA A 2 8.27 22.62 1.25
C ALA A 2 7.35 22.68 0.03
N SER A 3 7.79 23.32 -1.06
CA SER A 3 7.02 23.44 -2.31
C SER A 3 7.82 22.76 -3.41
N SER A 4 7.20 21.82 -4.12
CA SER A 4 7.81 21.19 -5.29
C SER A 4 6.73 20.63 -6.23
N PRO A 5 7.02 20.51 -7.54
CA PRO A 5 6.09 19.92 -8.51
C PRO A 5 5.67 18.48 -8.14
N GLU A 6 6.58 17.70 -7.54
CA GLU A 6 6.31 16.34 -7.09
C GLU A 6 5.30 16.32 -5.93
N LEU A 7 5.45 17.23 -4.97
CA LEU A 7 4.52 17.35 -3.85
C LEU A 7 3.14 17.81 -4.34
N ASP A 8 3.08 18.78 -5.26
CA ASP A 8 1.82 19.24 -5.86
C ASP A 8 1.08 18.10 -6.58
N ARG A 9 1.81 17.24 -7.28
CA ARG A 9 1.27 16.03 -7.91
C ARG A 9 0.67 15.08 -6.89
N VAL A 10 1.39 14.77 -5.80
CA VAL A 10 0.89 13.89 -4.73
C VAL A 10 -0.37 14.48 -4.10
N ILE A 11 -0.38 15.77 -3.79
CA ILE A 11 -1.55 16.46 -3.24
C ILE A 11 -2.76 16.36 -4.19
N GLY A 12 -2.54 16.52 -5.50
CA GLY A 12 -3.57 16.36 -6.52
C GLY A 12 -4.21 14.97 -6.52
N ILE A 13 -3.38 13.92 -6.50
CA ILE A 13 -3.84 12.51 -6.42
C ILE A 13 -4.66 12.30 -5.14
N MET A 14 -4.16 12.75 -3.98
CA MET A 14 -4.85 12.57 -2.71
C MET A 14 -6.20 13.30 -2.66
N LYS A 15 -6.29 14.49 -3.28
CA LYS A 15 -7.56 15.21 -3.43
C LYS A 15 -8.54 14.47 -4.34
N ALA A 16 -8.06 13.89 -5.44
CA ALA A 16 -8.89 13.14 -6.37
C ALA A 16 -9.49 11.88 -5.72
N ILE A 17 -8.69 11.13 -4.96
CA ILE A 17 -9.15 9.95 -4.19
C ILE A 17 -10.29 10.34 -3.23
N ARG A 18 -10.20 11.52 -2.60
CA ARG A 18 -11.18 12.00 -1.61
C ARG A 18 -12.32 12.84 -2.21
N ALA A 19 -12.36 13.03 -3.54
CA ALA A 19 -13.30 13.96 -4.17
C ALA A 19 -14.77 13.57 -3.95
N LYS A 20 -15.04 12.26 -3.82
CA LYS A 20 -16.37 11.72 -3.52
C LYS A 20 -16.28 10.80 -2.30
N PRO A 21 -17.03 11.08 -1.22
CA PRO A 21 -17.15 10.13 -0.11
C PRO A 21 -17.77 8.82 -0.59
N PRO A 22 -17.23 7.66 -0.19
CA PRO A 22 -17.81 6.36 -0.52
C PRO A 22 -19.16 6.17 0.19
N ALA A 23 -20.08 5.44 -0.42
CA ALA A 23 -21.39 5.13 0.14
C ALA A 23 -21.29 4.13 1.31
N ASP A 24 -20.34 3.19 1.24
CA ASP A 24 -20.10 2.18 2.27
C ASP A 24 -18.62 1.74 2.33
N ILE A 25 -18.31 0.78 3.21
CA ILE A 25 -16.95 0.27 3.39
C ILE A 25 -16.43 -0.53 2.19
N HIS A 26 -17.31 -1.19 1.42
CA HIS A 26 -16.89 -1.94 0.24
C HIS A 26 -16.44 -0.99 -0.87
N GLU A 27 -17.19 0.10 -1.08
CA GLU A 27 -16.77 1.17 -2.00
C GLU A 27 -15.50 1.85 -1.51
N ALA A 28 -15.37 2.10 -0.20
CA ALA A 28 -14.15 2.69 0.36
C ALA A 28 -12.90 1.83 0.10
N ARG A 29 -13.01 0.50 0.27
CA ARG A 29 -11.93 -0.45 -0.06
C ARG A 29 -11.60 -0.42 -1.54
N ALA A 30 -12.60 -0.59 -2.40
CA ALA A 30 -12.40 -0.62 -3.85
C ALA A 30 -11.76 0.67 -4.41
N VAL A 31 -12.13 1.83 -3.86
CA VAL A 31 -11.52 3.12 -4.24
C VAL A 31 -10.03 3.14 -3.90
N LEU A 32 -9.65 2.69 -2.69
CA LEU A 32 -8.25 2.69 -2.25
C LEU A 32 -7.43 1.64 -2.99
N ASP A 33 -7.96 0.43 -3.18
CA ASP A 33 -7.30 -0.64 -3.92
C ASP A 33 -7.02 -0.21 -5.37
N ARG A 34 -7.99 0.45 -6.02
CA ARG A 34 -7.79 1.00 -7.36
C ARG A 34 -6.76 2.13 -7.39
N ALA A 35 -6.82 3.04 -6.41
CA ALA A 35 -5.93 4.20 -6.38
C ALA A 35 -4.47 3.82 -6.12
N PHE A 36 -4.22 2.76 -5.35
CA PHE A 36 -2.87 2.35 -4.98
C PHE A 36 -2.35 1.11 -5.72
N GLY A 37 -3.23 0.30 -6.33
CA GLY A 37 -2.84 -0.90 -7.08
C GLY A 37 -1.98 -0.63 -8.33
N GLU A 38 -1.88 0.63 -8.77
CA GLU A 38 -0.96 1.04 -9.84
C GLU A 38 0.52 1.07 -9.38
N PHE A 39 0.77 1.19 -8.08
CA PHE A 39 2.13 1.26 -7.52
C PHE A 39 2.68 -0.15 -7.32
N LYS A 40 3.18 -0.74 -8.40
CA LYS A 40 3.80 -2.07 -8.37
C LYS A 40 5.21 -2.02 -7.77
N PRO A 41 5.63 -3.08 -7.06
CA PRO A 41 7.03 -3.24 -6.67
C PRO A 41 7.96 -3.20 -7.90
N PRO A 42 9.21 -2.72 -7.74
CA PRO A 42 10.25 -2.87 -8.75
C PRO A 42 10.46 -4.34 -9.18
N SER A 43 10.93 -4.56 -10.41
CA SER A 43 11.04 -5.90 -11.00
C SER A 43 12.04 -6.84 -10.30
N ASP A 44 12.97 -6.29 -9.53
CA ASP A 44 13.97 -7.03 -8.75
C ASP A 44 13.52 -7.29 -7.30
N VAL A 45 12.36 -6.77 -6.90
CA VAL A 45 11.71 -7.09 -5.63
C VAL A 45 10.93 -8.39 -5.79
N THR A 46 11.22 -9.36 -4.92
CA THR A 46 10.46 -10.61 -4.84
C THR A 46 9.39 -10.46 -3.77
N VAL A 47 8.15 -10.79 -4.16
CA VAL A 47 6.99 -10.84 -3.25
C VAL A 47 6.35 -12.22 -3.35
N PHE A 48 6.11 -12.86 -2.20
CA PHE A 48 5.39 -14.13 -2.16
C PHE A 48 4.52 -14.23 -0.90
N GLU A 49 3.45 -15.01 -1.00
CA GLU A 49 2.53 -15.25 0.11
C GLU A 49 3.15 -16.20 1.14
N ILE A 50 2.90 -15.91 2.41
CA ILE A 50 3.26 -16.78 3.54
C ILE A 50 2.11 -16.84 4.54
N ASP A 51 2.02 -17.95 5.27
CA ASP A 51 1.22 -18.05 6.48
C ASP A 51 2.10 -17.75 7.70
N ALA A 52 1.73 -16.73 8.47
CA ALA A 52 2.43 -16.35 9.69
C ALA A 52 1.61 -16.76 10.93
N GLY A 53 1.46 -18.06 11.15
CA GLY A 53 0.72 -18.60 12.29
C GLY A 53 -0.80 -18.44 12.15
N GLY A 54 -1.32 -18.72 10.95
CA GLY A 54 -2.75 -18.59 10.61
C GLY A 54 -3.16 -17.23 10.05
N VAL A 55 -2.21 -16.29 9.91
CA VAL A 55 -2.44 -14.97 9.33
C VAL A 55 -1.82 -14.90 7.93
N PRO A 56 -2.60 -14.69 6.87
CA PRO A 56 -2.08 -14.47 5.52
C PRO A 56 -1.23 -13.20 5.46
N CYS A 57 0.00 -13.34 4.97
CA CYS A 57 0.99 -12.27 4.89
C CYS A 57 1.72 -12.31 3.55
N GLN A 58 2.45 -11.25 3.23
CA GLN A 58 3.42 -11.24 2.15
C GLN A 58 4.84 -11.10 2.71
N TRP A 59 5.74 -11.94 2.20
CA TRP A 59 7.16 -11.73 2.35
C TRP A 59 7.67 -10.89 1.18
N ILE A 60 8.34 -9.78 1.49
CA ILE A 60 8.86 -8.83 0.51
C ILE A 60 10.38 -8.72 0.72
N THR A 61 11.16 -9.00 -0.31
CA THR A 61 12.63 -8.94 -0.26
C THR A 61 13.21 -8.33 -1.53
N ALA A 62 14.30 -7.59 -1.39
CA ALA A 62 15.04 -6.97 -2.51
C ALA A 62 16.47 -7.55 -2.58
N PRO A 63 17.22 -7.31 -3.67
CA PRO A 63 18.59 -7.79 -3.78
C PRO A 63 19.50 -7.22 -2.69
N GLY A 64 20.35 -8.06 -2.10
CA GLY A 64 21.36 -7.64 -1.13
C GLY A 64 20.85 -7.31 0.28
N VAL A 65 19.55 -7.53 0.58
CA VAL A 65 19.05 -7.32 1.94
C VAL A 65 19.52 -8.43 2.91
N PRO A 66 19.92 -8.11 4.14
CA PRO A 66 20.30 -9.11 5.14
C PRO A 66 19.13 -10.07 5.45
N GLN A 67 19.42 -11.36 5.55
CA GLN A 67 18.41 -12.40 5.80
C GLN A 67 18.23 -12.72 7.31
N ASP A 68 19.02 -12.08 8.17
CA ASP A 68 19.02 -12.24 9.63
C ASP A 68 18.21 -11.14 10.35
N ARG A 69 17.51 -10.29 9.60
CA ARG A 69 16.74 -9.15 10.11
C ARG A 69 15.38 -9.09 9.43
N LEU A 70 14.36 -8.72 10.19
CA LEU A 70 12.98 -8.67 9.71
C LEU A 70 12.30 -7.36 10.12
N ILE A 71 11.51 -6.81 9.21
CA ILE A 71 10.54 -5.77 9.50
C ILE A 71 9.15 -6.40 9.41
N ILE A 72 8.40 -6.36 10.52
CA ILE A 72 6.99 -6.72 10.52
C ILE A 72 6.20 -5.43 10.32
N TYR A 73 5.55 -5.29 9.16
CA TYR A 73 4.81 -4.10 8.77
C TYR A 73 3.31 -4.33 8.88
N PHE A 74 2.62 -3.45 9.59
CA PHE A 74 1.17 -3.38 9.64
C PHE A 74 0.72 -2.15 8.84
N HIS A 75 -0.07 -2.39 7.80
CA HIS A 75 -0.50 -1.31 6.91
C HIS A 75 -1.50 -0.35 7.58
N GLY A 76 -1.67 0.82 6.95
CA GLY A 76 -2.67 1.82 7.35
C GLY A 76 -4.10 1.42 6.97
N GLY A 77 -4.99 2.40 6.80
CA GLY A 77 -6.39 2.13 6.43
C GLY A 77 -7.33 1.89 7.63
N ALA A 78 -6.92 2.35 8.81
CA ALA A 78 -7.76 2.49 10.00
C ALA A 78 -8.51 1.21 10.39
N TYR A 79 -7.84 0.06 10.32
CA TYR A 79 -8.40 -1.27 10.63
C TYR A 79 -9.56 -1.75 9.74
N ALA A 80 -9.88 -1.00 8.68
CA ALA A 80 -11.07 -1.24 7.88
C ALA A 80 -10.77 -1.36 6.38
N ALA A 81 -9.68 -0.79 5.88
CA ALA A 81 -9.35 -0.75 4.46
C ALA A 81 -7.84 -0.90 4.20
N CYS A 82 -7.47 -0.86 2.91
CA CYS A 82 -6.15 -1.20 2.38
C CYS A 82 -5.81 -2.69 2.53
N SER A 83 -4.90 -3.13 1.68
CA SER A 83 -4.45 -4.50 1.57
C SER A 83 -3.01 -4.49 1.03
N PRO A 84 -2.23 -5.57 1.21
CA PRO A 84 -0.92 -5.71 0.57
C PRO A 84 -0.99 -5.81 -0.98
N THR A 85 -2.19 -6.00 -1.54
CA THR A 85 -2.49 -6.01 -2.98
C THR A 85 -3.61 -5.06 -3.37
#